data_AF-A0A838F5H2-F1
#
_entry.id   AF-A0A838F5H2-F1
#
_cell.length_a   1.000
_cell.length_b   1.000
_cell.length_c   1.000
_cell.angle_alpha   90.00
_cell.angle_beta   90.00
_cell.angle_gamma   90.00
#
_symmetry.space_group_name_H-M   'P 1'
#
loop_
_entity.id
_entity.type
_entity.pdbx_description
1 polymer ?
#
loop_
_entity_poly.entity_id
_entity_poly.type
_entity_poly.pdbx_seq_one_letter_code
_entity_poly.pdbx_strand_id
1 'polypeptide(L)'
;MIPKRIKYPLTASEVKRWCCFFSHLTSPSTCTRELYEVRDNFQFYKQLDTEVVVISVDSFYTNAKFKEMNGLNFPILSDFNKDVSKAYDSPIEDFAFDYHG
;
A
#
# COMPACT_ATOMS: atom_id res chain seq x y z
N MET A 1 -25.11 1.82 -11.67
CA MET A 1 -24.49 0.54 -11.26
C MET A 1 -23.17 0.87 -10.60
N ILE A 2 -23.22 1.20 -9.31
CA ILE A 2 -22.09 1.72 -8.52
C ILE A 2 -21.24 0.50 -8.12
N PRO A 3 -19.93 0.44 -8.45
CA PRO A 3 -19.12 -0.70 -8.04
C PRO A 3 -19.11 -0.75 -6.51
N LYS A 4 -19.54 -1.88 -5.97
CA LYS A 4 -19.58 -2.17 -4.53
C LYS A 4 -18.23 -1.76 -3.93
N ARG A 5 -18.28 -0.91 -2.88
CA ARG A 5 -17.14 -0.61 -1.99
C ARG A 5 -16.32 -1.88 -1.81
N ILE A 6 -15.06 -1.84 -2.23
CA ILE A 6 -14.08 -2.88 -1.93
C ILE A 6 -14.00 -2.95 -0.41
N LYS A 7 -14.60 -3.99 0.17
CA LYS A 7 -14.57 -4.27 1.60
C LYS A 7 -13.18 -4.85 1.92
N TYR A 8 -12.22 -3.98 2.19
CA TYR A 8 -11.14 -4.30 3.11
C TYR A 8 -11.45 -3.63 4.46
N PRO A 9 -12.42 -4.10 5.27
CA PRO A 9 -12.45 -3.72 6.66
C PRO A 9 -11.33 -4.51 7.34
N LEU A 10 -10.08 -4.06 7.19
CA LEU A 10 -9.08 -4.45 8.18
C LEU A 10 -9.47 -3.70 9.45
N THR A 11 -10.31 -4.34 10.25
CA THR A 11 -10.67 -3.82 11.56
C THR A 11 -9.44 -4.01 12.43
N ALA A 12 -8.86 -2.91 12.94
CA ALA A 12 -7.66 -2.92 13.77
C ALA A 12 -7.71 -3.90 14.97
N SER A 13 -8.88 -4.43 15.30
CA SER A 13 -9.16 -5.32 16.42
C SER A 13 -8.71 -6.78 16.26
N GLU A 14 -8.47 -7.29 15.04
CA GLU A 14 -8.14 -8.72 14.84
C GLU A 14 -6.65 -8.99 14.67
N VAL A 15 -5.88 -7.97 14.29
CA VAL A 15 -4.45 -8.11 13.93
C VAL A 15 -3.61 -7.32 14.93
N LYS A 16 -2.73 -8.02 15.66
CA LYS A 16 -1.90 -7.42 16.71
C LYS A 16 -0.78 -6.53 16.17
N ARG A 17 -0.30 -6.79 14.95
CA ARG A 17 0.85 -6.09 14.34
C ARG A 17 0.64 -5.85 12.86
N TRP A 18 0.90 -4.62 12.44
CA TRP A 18 0.73 -4.16 11.07
C TRP A 18 2.07 -3.65 10.56
N CYS A 19 2.47 -4.10 9.37
CA CYS A 19 3.61 -3.56 8.65
C CYS A 19 3.09 -2.76 7.46
N CYS A 20 3.17 -1.43 7.57
CA CYS A 20 2.69 -0.49 6.57
C CYS A 20 3.85 0.03 5.71
N PHE A 21 3.76 -0.15 4.39
CA PHE A 21 4.71 0.43 3.44
C PHE A 21 4.07 1.60 2.71
N PHE A 22 4.66 2.79 2.79
CA PHE A 22 4.22 3.96 2.02
C PHE A 22 4.96 4.00 0.69
N SER A 23 4.24 3.92 -0.43
CA SER A 23 4.86 3.83 -1.76
C SER A 23 4.15 4.66 -2.82
N HIS A 24 4.94 5.29 -3.69
CA HIS A 24 4.47 5.86 -4.95
C HIS A 24 4.58 4.79 -6.03
N LEU A 25 3.44 4.34 -6.55
CA LEU A 25 3.38 3.34 -7.61
C LEU A 25 3.64 3.96 -9.00
N THR A 26 3.85 5.28 -9.07
CA THR A 26 4.40 5.96 -10.24
C THR A 26 5.93 5.83 -10.26
N SER A 27 6.41 4.60 -10.52
CA SER A 27 7.77 4.20 -10.94
C SER A 27 8.98 4.89 -10.25
N PRO A 28 9.60 4.17 -9.29
CA PRO A 28 10.99 3.75 -9.49
C PRO A 28 11.15 2.23 -9.33
N SER A 29 12.10 1.65 -10.07
CA SER A 29 12.47 0.23 -10.05
C SER A 29 12.75 -0.32 -8.65
N THR A 30 13.17 0.53 -7.71
CA THR A 30 13.49 0.18 -6.32
C THR A 30 12.25 -0.15 -5.49
N CYS A 31 11.20 0.69 -5.50
CA CYS A 31 9.97 0.45 -4.74
C CYS A 31 9.26 -0.83 -5.20
N THR A 32 9.27 -1.09 -6.51
CA THR A 32 8.72 -2.34 -7.07
C THR A 32 9.51 -3.56 -6.59
N ARG A 33 10.85 -3.44 -6.51
CA ARG A 33 11.72 -4.52 -6.03
C ARG A 33 11.51 -4.80 -4.54
N GLU A 34 11.38 -3.76 -3.71
CA GLU A 34 11.06 -3.91 -2.28
C GLU A 34 9.74 -4.68 -2.08
N LEU A 35 8.71 -4.37 -2.86
CA LEU A 35 7.44 -5.09 -2.80
C LEU A 35 7.56 -6.55 -3.24
N TYR A 36 8.48 -6.88 -4.16
CA TYR A 36 8.76 -8.27 -4.54
C TYR A 36 9.48 -9.01 -3.41
N GLU A 37 10.47 -8.39 -2.78
CA GLU A 37 11.18 -8.98 -1.64
C GLU A 37 10.21 -9.23 -0.47
N VAL A 38 9.26 -8.33 -0.22
CA VAL A 38 8.20 -8.52 0.78
C VAL A 38 7.25 -9.65 0.38
N ARG A 39 6.84 -9.73 -0.90
CA ARG A 39 6.00 -10.82 -1.42
C ARG A 39 6.66 -12.18 -1.24
N ASP A 40 7.93 -12.28 -1.63
CA ASP A 40 8.70 -13.52 -1.62
C ASP A 40 8.98 -13.96 -0.17
N ASN A 41 9.14 -13.02 0.75
CA ASN A 41 9.32 -13.28 2.18
C ASN A 41 8.03 -13.19 3.01
N PHE A 42 6.84 -13.24 2.40
CA PHE A 42 5.57 -13.04 3.10
C PHE A 42 5.35 -14.01 4.29
N GLN A 43 5.90 -15.22 4.21
CA GLN A 43 5.82 -16.21 5.30
C GLN A 43 6.55 -15.76 6.58
N PHE A 44 7.63 -14.98 6.45
CA PHE A 44 8.33 -14.42 7.61
C PHE A 44 7.41 -13.51 8.43
N TYR A 45 6.64 -12.64 7.77
CA TYR A 45 5.69 -11.76 8.43
C TYR A 45 4.54 -12.54 9.08
N LYS A 46 4.06 -13.61 8.42
CA LYS A 46 3.05 -14.51 9.02
C LYS A 46 3.54 -15.20 10.28
N GLN A 47 4.79 -15.64 10.31
CA GLN A 47 5.39 -16.26 11.51
C GLN A 47 5.46 -15.27 12.70
N LEU A 48 5.53 -13.97 12.41
CA LEU A 48 5.53 -12.90 13.41
C LEU A 48 4.12 -12.43 13.82
N ASP A 49 3.06 -13.13 13.38
CA ASP A 49 1.66 -12.72 13.61
C ASP A 49 1.41 -11.27 13.14
N THR A 50 1.97 -10.94 11.97
CA THR A 50 1.98 -9.59 11.40
C THR A 50 1.35 -9.60 10.01
N GLU A 51 0.38 -8.73 9.80
CA GLU A 51 -0.18 -8.48 8.47
C GLU A 51 0.59 -7.39 7.75
N VAL A 52 0.86 -7.61 6.47
CA VAL A 52 1.52 -6.63 5.60
C VAL A 52 0.46 -5.89 4.80
N VAL A 53 0.52 -4.58 4.82
CA VAL A 53 -0.34 -3.70 4.04
C VAL A 53 0.51 -2.65 3.35
N VAL A 54 0.28 -2.42 2.06
CA VAL A 54 0.89 -1.30 1.35
C VAL A 54 -0.11 -0.17 1.30
N ILE A 55 0.34 1.05 1.56
CA ILE A 55 -0.43 2.28 1.44
C ILE A 55 0.21 3.11 0.34
N SER A 56 -0.59 3.55 -0.61
CA SER A 56 -0.12 4.36 -1.73
C SER A 56 -1.06 5.51 -1.99
N VAL A 57 -0.52 6.69 -2.34
CA VAL A 57 -1.31 7.87 -2.71
C VAL A 57 -1.95 7.74 -4.10
N ASP A 58 -1.65 6.66 -4.83
CA ASP A 58 -2.27 6.37 -6.12
C ASP A 58 -3.73 5.91 -5.96
N SER A 59 -4.50 6.01 -7.06
CA SER A 59 -5.91 5.64 -7.07
C SER A 59 -6.15 4.16 -6.78
N PHE A 60 -7.31 3.81 -6.23
CA PHE A 60 -7.71 2.42 -5.99
C PHE A 60 -7.62 1.55 -7.26
N TYR A 61 -7.86 2.13 -8.44
CA TYR A 61 -7.79 1.43 -9.71
C TYR A 61 -6.34 1.10 -10.08
N THR A 62 -5.44 2.09 -9.97
CA THR A 62 -4.00 1.91 -10.19
C THR A 62 -3.44 0.84 -9.26
N ASN A 63 -3.80 0.88 -7.98
CA ASN A 63 -3.32 -0.05 -6.96
C ASN A 63 -3.80 -1.49 -7.24
N ALA A 64 -5.07 -1.64 -7.63
CA ALA A 64 -5.62 -2.94 -7.98
C ALA A 64 -4.93 -3.53 -9.21
N LYS A 65 -4.69 -2.71 -10.24
CA LYS A 65 -4.00 -3.14 -11.45
C LYS A 65 -2.53 -3.51 -11.17
N PHE A 66 -1.84 -2.71 -10.36
CA PHE A 66 -0.47 -2.99 -9.96
C PHE A 66 -0.35 -4.30 -9.18
N LYS A 67 -1.25 -4.56 -8.22
CA LYS A 67 -1.31 -5.83 -7.49
C LYS A 67 -1.51 -7.02 -8.43
N GLU A 68 -2.43 -6.91 -9.38
CA GLU A 68 -2.72 -7.98 -10.36
C GLU A 68 -1.51 -8.25 -11.25
N MET A 69 -0.90 -7.20 -11.83
CA MET A 69 0.23 -7.32 -12.75
C MET A 69 1.47 -7.96 -12.09
N ASN A 70 1.65 -7.71 -10.79
CA ASN A 70 2.85 -8.12 -10.06
C ASN A 70 2.65 -9.35 -9.15
N GLY A 71 1.43 -9.90 -9.13
CA GLY A 71 1.10 -11.09 -8.34
C GLY A 71 1.30 -10.90 -6.83
N LEU A 72 1.03 -9.69 -6.30
CA LEU A 72 1.24 -9.39 -4.88
C LEU A 72 0.18 -10.07 -4.01
N ASN A 73 0.63 -10.72 -2.93
CA ASN A 73 -0.19 -11.55 -2.04
C ASN A 73 -0.76 -10.80 -0.81
N PHE A 74 -0.54 -9.48 -0.72
CA PHE A 74 -1.02 -8.61 0.35
C PHE A 74 -1.94 -7.48 -0.20
N PRO A 75 -2.75 -6.82 0.64
CA PRO A 75 -3.57 -5.69 0.23
C PRO A 75 -2.74 -4.43 -0.05
N ILE A 76 -3.21 -3.64 -1.03
CA ILE A 76 -2.71 -2.28 -1.32
C ILE A 76 -3.87 -1.31 -1.12
N LEU A 77 -3.76 -0.41 -0.17
CA LEU A 77 -4.72 0.62 0.17
C LEU A 77 -4.37 1.92 -0.54
N SER A 78 -5.40 2.66 -0.91
CA SER A 78 -5.28 3.98 -1.54
C SER A 78 -5.45 5.06 -0.46
N ASP A 79 -4.41 5.84 -0.25
CA ASP A 79 -4.41 7.08 0.52
C ASP A 79 -4.40 8.29 -0.41
N PHE A 80 -5.33 8.30 -1.35
CA PHE A 80 -5.44 9.32 -2.40
C PHE A 80 -5.54 10.76 -1.84
N ASN A 81 -6.16 10.91 -0.66
CA ASN A 81 -6.32 12.20 0.02
C ASN A 81 -5.14 12.56 0.95
N LYS A 82 -4.15 11.66 1.10
CA LYS A 82 -2.98 11.82 1.99
C LYS A 82 -3.32 11.99 3.47
N ASP A 83 -4.51 11.58 3.87
CA ASP A 83 -4.98 11.71 5.24
C ASP A 83 -4.19 10.76 6.15
N VAL A 84 -3.88 9.56 5.66
CA VAL A 84 -3.12 8.55 6.41
C VAL A 84 -1.64 8.93 6.47
N SER A 85 -1.04 9.33 5.35
CA SER A 85 0.33 9.83 5.28
C SER A 85 0.58 10.98 6.25
N LYS A 86 -0.35 11.95 6.32
CA LYS A 86 -0.29 13.05 7.29
C LYS A 86 -0.42 12.56 8.74
N ALA A 87 -1.33 11.63 9.01
CA ALA A 87 -1.54 11.10 10.35
C ALA A 87 -0.32 10.33 10.90
N TYR A 88 0.48 9.74 10.02
CA TYR A 88 1.72 9.02 10.36
C TYR A 88 2.99 9.88 10.24
N ASP A 89 2.84 11.20 10.09
CA ASP A 89 3.96 12.15 9.91
C ASP A 89 4.93 11.73 8.78
N SER A 90 4.37 11.11 7.74
CA SER A 90 5.04 10.71 6.51
C SER A 90 4.38 11.42 5.31
N PRO A 91 4.35 12.77 5.30
CA PRO A 91 3.78 13.52 4.19
C PRO A 91 4.65 13.32 2.95
N ILE A 92 3.98 13.05 1.83
CA ILE A 92 4.67 13.07 0.54
C ILE A 92 4.42 14.46 -0.04
N GLU A 93 5.42 15.32 0.12
CA GLU A 93 5.36 16.73 -0.30
C GLU A 93 5.75 16.93 -1.77
N ASP A 94 6.79 16.22 -2.25
CA ASP A 94 7.34 16.45 -3.59
C ASP A 94 7.35 15.17 -4.43
N PHE A 95 6.67 15.21 -5.58
CA PHE A 95 6.89 14.25 -6.68
C PHE A 95 7.28 15.01 -7.95
N ALA A 96 8.08 14.35 -8.80
CA ALA A 96 8.66 14.92 -10.02
C ALA A 96 7.68 15.81 -10.81
N PHE A 97 8.22 16.87 -11.42
CA PHE A 97 7.51 17.94 -12.16
C PHE A 97 6.79 18.99 -11.29
N ASP A 98 7.33 19.36 -10.13
CA ASP A 98 6.79 20.47 -9.31
C ASP A 98 5.31 20.23 -8.93
N TYR A 99 4.94 18.94 -8.79
CA TYR A 99 3.61 18.56 -8.39
C TYR A 99 3.52 18.71 -6.88
N HIS A 100 3.05 19.89 -6.46
CA HIS A 100 2.73 20.13 -5.08
C HIS A 100 1.50 19.33 -4.69
N GLY A 101 1.76 18.48 -3.72
CA GLY A 101 0.82 17.54 -3.18
C GLY A 101 -0.37 18.10 -2.45
#